data_AF-X1LB47-F1
#
_entry.id   AF-X1LB47-F1
#
_cell.length_a   1.000
_cell.length_b   1.000
_cell.length_c   1.000
_cell.angle_alpha   90.00
_cell.angle_beta   90.00
_cell.angle_gamma   90.00
#
_symmetry.space_group_name_H-M   'P 1'
#
loop_
_entity.id
_entity.type
_entity.pdbx_description
1 polymer ?
#
loop_
_entity_poly.entity_id
_entity_poly.type
_entity_poly.pdbx_seq_one_letter_code
_entity_poly.pdbx_strand_id
1 'polypeptide(L)'
;MVVRTDTAKLQNLRRNTLELILSEHPYSCLTCAENLHCELQRVACYIGLDKVSLPSIYRELPVYEEDPLIIRDYNLCILCGRCIRACQEVRGINAIAFTLRGSRT
;
A
#
# COMPACT_ATOMS: atom_id res chain seq x y z
N MET A 1 13.67 8.23 27.80
CA MET A 1 12.47 7.66 27.13
C MET A 1 12.70 6.16 26.96
N VAL A 2 11.78 5.31 27.41
CA VAL A 2 11.88 3.84 27.21
C VAL A 2 10.85 3.43 26.16
N VAL A 3 11.29 2.81 25.07
CA VAL A 3 10.43 2.40 23.94
C VAL A 3 10.21 0.90 24.01
N ARG A 4 8.94 0.46 24.01
CA ARG A 4 8.56 -0.95 23.97
C ARG A 4 7.90 -1.24 22.62
N THR A 5 8.61 -1.95 21.76
CA THR A 5 8.19 -2.25 20.37
C THR A 5 7.48 -3.59 20.21
N ASP A 6 7.43 -4.38 21.29
CA ASP A 6 6.78 -5.69 21.32
C ASP A 6 5.82 -5.77 22.51
N THR A 7 4.61 -5.29 22.30
CA THR A 7 3.51 -5.37 23.28
C THR A 7 2.27 -5.83 22.56
N ALA A 8 1.39 -6.59 23.24
CA ALA A 8 0.15 -7.09 22.64
C ALA A 8 -0.72 -5.96 22.05
N LYS A 9 -0.76 -4.81 22.73
CA LYS A 9 -1.45 -3.61 22.23
C LYS A 9 -0.90 -3.14 20.88
N LEU A 10 0.43 -3.09 20.74
CA LEU A 10 1.07 -2.64 19.50
C LEU A 10 0.91 -3.66 18.38
N GLN A 11 0.99 -4.96 18.69
CA GLN A 11 0.76 -6.00 17.69
C GLN A 11 -0.68 -5.98 17.15
N ASN A 12 -1.67 -5.78 18.02
CA ASN A 12 -3.07 -5.61 17.60
C ASN A 12 -3.26 -4.35 16.75
N LEU A 13 -2.61 -3.24 17.11
CA LEU A 13 -2.68 -2.01 16.31
C LEU A 13 -2.09 -2.23 14.91
N ARG A 14 -0.92 -2.87 14.82
CA ARG A 14 -0.28 -3.21 13.54
C ARG A 14 -1.19 -4.09 12.68
N ARG A 15 -1.81 -5.11 13.29
CA ARG A 15 -2.76 -6.01 12.61
C ARG A 15 -3.94 -5.24 12.04
N ASN A 16 -4.61 -4.44 12.85
CA ASN A 16 -5.80 -3.68 12.43
C ASN A 16 -5.48 -2.67 11.32
N THR A 17 -4.33 -1.98 11.41
CA THR A 17 -3.89 -1.04 10.37
C THR A 17 -3.63 -1.76 9.05
N LEU A 18 -2.93 -2.90 9.11
CA LEU A 18 -2.64 -3.67 7.90
C LEU A 18 -3.93 -4.26 7.28
N GLU A 19 -4.88 -4.67 8.11
CA GLU A 19 -6.18 -5.18 7.66
C GLU A 19 -6.97 -4.13 6.88
N LEU A 20 -6.96 -2.87 7.34
CA LEU A 20 -7.56 -1.74 6.61
C LEU A 20 -6.87 -1.51 5.27
N ILE A 21 -5.53 -1.52 5.23
CA ILE A 21 -4.78 -1.35 3.98
C ILE A 21 -5.13 -2.45 2.97
N LEU A 22 -5.17 -3.70 3.42
CA LEU A 22 -5.48 -4.84 2.56
C LEU A 22 -6.94 -4.88 2.12
N SER A 23 -7.87 -4.28 2.89
CA SER A 23 -9.27 -4.18 2.49
C SER A 23 -9.47 -3.43 1.16
N GLU A 24 -8.60 -2.48 0.82
CA GLU A 24 -8.64 -1.72 -0.44
C GLU A 24 -7.61 -2.21 -1.50
N HIS A 25 -6.82 -3.25 -1.18
CA HIS A 25 -5.79 -3.81 -2.06
C HIS A 25 -6.26 -5.15 -2.66
N PRO A 26 -6.05 -5.41 -3.97
CA PRO A 26 -6.46 -6.67 -4.57
C PRO A 26 -5.65 -7.86 -4.01
N TYR A 27 -6.33 -8.97 -3.71
CA TYR A 27 -5.72 -10.20 -3.18
C TYR A 27 -5.08 -11.10 -4.25
N SER A 28 -4.76 -10.56 -5.42
CA SER A 28 -4.25 -11.30 -6.58
C SER A 28 -2.71 -11.43 -6.55
N CYS A 29 -2.12 -11.72 -5.39
CA CYS A 29 -0.66 -11.80 -5.23
C CYS A 29 -0.01 -12.83 -6.16
N LEU A 30 -0.68 -13.95 -6.47
CA LEU A 30 -0.14 -14.99 -7.35
C LEU A 30 0.09 -14.51 -8.79
N THR A 31 -0.70 -13.54 -9.24
CA THR A 31 -0.60 -12.96 -10.59
C THR A 31 0.08 -11.59 -10.58
N CYS A 32 0.49 -11.09 -9.42
CA CYS A 32 1.15 -9.80 -9.28
C CYS A 32 2.62 -9.89 -9.72
N ALA A 33 3.09 -8.90 -10.49
CA ALA A 33 4.48 -8.82 -10.93
C ALA A 33 5.49 -8.75 -9.76
N GLU A 34 5.08 -8.13 -8.65
CA GLU A 34 5.91 -7.95 -7.46
C GLU A 34 5.81 -9.12 -6.46
N ASN A 35 5.19 -10.25 -6.85
CA ASN A 35 5.11 -11.41 -5.98
C ASN A 35 6.52 -11.84 -5.53
N LEU A 36 6.65 -12.22 -4.26
CA LEU A 36 7.91 -12.57 -3.58
C LEU A 36 8.91 -11.40 -3.39
N HIS A 37 8.68 -10.24 -4.02
CA HIS A 37 9.49 -9.03 -3.89
C HIS A 37 8.72 -7.87 -3.23
N CYS A 38 7.43 -8.08 -2.92
CA CYS A 38 6.54 -7.08 -2.35
C CYS A 38 6.80 -6.83 -0.85
N GLU A 39 7.10 -5.57 -0.49
CA GLU A 39 7.26 -5.15 0.92
C GLU A 39 5.97 -5.37 1.74
N LEU A 40 4.79 -5.14 1.16
CA LEU A 40 3.50 -5.32 1.84
C LEU A 40 3.28 -6.79 2.23
N GLN A 41 3.60 -7.72 1.32
CA GLN A 41 3.53 -9.16 1.56
C GLN A 41 4.47 -9.57 2.70
N ARG A 42 5.70 -9.05 2.72
CA ARG A 42 6.68 -9.31 3.79
C ARG A 42 6.20 -8.82 5.15
N VAL A 43 5.63 -7.61 5.20
CA VAL A 43 5.09 -7.04 6.45
C VAL A 43 3.87 -7.83 6.94
N ALA A 44 2.99 -8.28 6.04
CA ALA A 44 1.85 -9.13 6.38
C ALA A 44 2.28 -10.46 7.00
N CYS A 45 3.29 -11.11 6.41
CA CYS A 45 3.89 -12.32 6.94
C CYS A 45 4.53 -12.09 8.32
N TYR A 46 5.27 -10.99 8.48
CA TYR A 46 5.91 -10.64 9.77
C TYR A 46 4.90 -10.41 10.90
N ILE A 47 3.74 -9.80 10.61
CA ILE A 47 2.66 -9.57 11.59
C ILE A 47 1.83 -10.84 11.83
N GLY A 48 1.90 -11.83 10.93
CA GLY A 48 1.08 -13.05 10.97
C GLY A 48 -0.38 -12.75 10.65
N LEU A 49 -0.65 -11.94 9.63
CA LEU A 49 -2.00 -11.67 9.12
C LEU A 49 -2.27 -12.56 7.89
N ASP A 50 -2.91 -13.71 8.11
CA ASP A 50 -3.20 -14.68 7.04
C ASP A 50 -4.56 -14.44 6.37
N LYS A 51 -5.51 -13.84 7.11
CA LYS A 51 -6.88 -13.61 6.66
C LYS A 51 -7.30 -12.20 7.02
N VAL A 52 -7.89 -11.51 6.06
CA VAL A 52 -8.54 -10.22 6.26
C VAL A 52 -10.02 -10.47 6.48
N SER A 53 -10.55 -9.97 7.59
CA SER A 53 -11.98 -10.12 7.95
C SER A 53 -12.85 -9.03 7.34
N LEU A 54 -12.24 -7.89 6.98
CA LEU A 54 -12.92 -6.79 6.31
C LEU A 54 -13.28 -7.14 4.86
N PRO A 55 -14.45 -6.67 4.36
CA PRO A 55 -14.80 -6.86 2.96
C PRO A 55 -13.81 -6.11 2.07
N SER A 56 -13.42 -6.74 0.97
CA SER A 56 -12.57 -6.10 -0.02
C SER A 56 -13.36 -5.08 -0.84
N ILE A 57 -12.83 -3.87 -0.96
CA ILE A 57 -13.33 -2.82 -1.85
C ILE A 57 -12.31 -2.65 -2.97
N TYR A 58 -12.64 -3.14 -4.16
CA TYR A 58 -11.82 -2.93 -5.34
C TYR A 58 -12.19 -1.60 -6.00
N ARG A 59 -11.19 -0.76 -6.32
CA ARG A 59 -11.41 0.61 -6.79
C ARG A 59 -11.68 0.73 -8.29
N GLU A 60 -11.43 -0.32 -9.06
CA GLU A 60 -11.65 -0.37 -10.52
C GLU A 60 -11.08 0.85 -11.28
N LEU A 61 -9.88 1.29 -10.89
CA LEU A 61 -9.21 2.43 -11.52
C LEU A 61 -8.58 2.02 -12.86
N PRO A 62 -8.51 2.94 -13.84
CA PRO A 62 -7.80 2.68 -15.08
C PRO A 62 -6.30 2.49 -14.82
N VAL A 63 -5.71 1.54 -15.55
CA VAL A 63 -4.25 1.33 -15.57
C VAL A 63 -3.66 2.21 -16.65
N TYR A 64 -2.63 2.99 -16.31
CA TYR A 64 -1.97 3.90 -17.24
C TYR A 64 -0.65 3.27 -17.73
N GLU A 65 -0.60 2.93 -19.01
CA GLU A 65 0.55 2.32 -19.68
C GLU A 65 1.17 3.23 -20.76
N GLU A 66 0.71 4.48 -20.86
CA GLU A 66 1.15 5.44 -21.88
C GLU A 66 2.63 5.84 -21.74
N ASP A 67 3.16 5.79 -20.52
CA ASP A 67 4.54 6.15 -20.24
C ASP A 67 5.48 4.99 -20.57
N PRO A 68 6.50 5.19 -21.42
CA PRO A 68 7.42 4.13 -21.85
C PRO A 68 8.34 3.61 -20.73
N LEU A 69 8.38 4.31 -19.58
CA LEU A 69 9.28 3.99 -18.47
C LEU A 69 8.56 3.40 -17.26
N ILE A 70 7.27 3.71 -17.07
CA ILE A 70 6.52 3.35 -15.87
C ILE A 70 5.09 2.96 -16.21
N ILE A 71 4.67 1.79 -15.72
CA ILE A 71 3.25 1.41 -15.68
C ILE A 71 2.69 1.90 -14.36
N ARG A 72 1.61 2.67 -14.40
CA ARG A 72 0.94 3.16 -13.20
C ARG A 72 -0.39 2.45 -13.01
N ASP A 73 -0.39 1.47 -12.11
CA ASP A 73 -1.60 0.84 -11.59
C ASP A 73 -1.88 1.33 -10.17
N TYR A 74 -2.88 2.21 -10.04
CA TYR A 74 -3.29 2.74 -8.74
C TYR A 74 -4.15 1.76 -7.94
N ASN A 75 -4.66 0.68 -8.53
CA ASN A 75 -5.37 -0.35 -7.78
C ASN A 75 -4.44 -1.03 -6.77
N LEU A 76 -3.15 -1.12 -7.08
CA LEU A 76 -2.11 -1.67 -6.20
C LEU A 76 -1.59 -0.66 -5.16
N CYS A 77 -1.93 0.63 -5.27
CA CYS A 77 -1.40 1.69 -4.43
C CYS A 77 -2.01 1.69 -3.02
N ILE A 78 -1.17 1.66 -1.98
CA ILE A 78 -1.62 1.78 -0.57
C ILE A 78 -1.59 3.23 -0.04
N LEU A 79 -1.50 4.23 -0.92
CA LEU A 79 -1.47 5.66 -0.58
C LEU A 79 -0.35 6.07 0.39
N CYS A 80 0.81 5.40 0.35
CA CYS A 80 1.92 5.69 1.28
C CYS A 80 2.66 7.00 1.00
N GLY A 81 2.44 7.63 -0.16
CA GLY A 81 3.06 8.91 -0.54
C GLY A 81 4.58 8.86 -0.79
N ARG A 82 5.22 7.68 -0.78
CA ARG A 82 6.66 7.53 -1.04
C ARG A 82 7.05 8.04 -2.43
N CYS A 83 6.24 7.75 -3.45
CA CYS A 83 6.46 8.26 -4.81
C CYS A 83 6.40 9.79 -4.86
N ILE A 84 5.38 10.39 -4.25
CA ILE A 84 5.21 11.85 -4.18
C ILE A 84 6.43 12.49 -3.53
N ARG A 85 6.84 12.04 -2.34
CA ARG A 85 8.03 12.56 -1.68
C ARG A 85 9.28 12.41 -2.52
N ALA A 86 9.50 11.28 -3.19
CA ALA A 86 10.64 11.12 -4.09
C ALA A 86 10.61 12.12 -5.25
N CYS A 87 9.44 12.39 -5.83
CA CYS A 87 9.30 13.39 -6.89
C CYS A 87 9.58 14.83 -6.39
N GLN A 88 9.16 15.15 -5.17
CA GLN A 88 9.34 16.48 -4.60
C GLN A 88 10.75 16.70 -4.05
N GLU A 89 11.26 15.79 -3.24
CA GLU A 89 12.51 15.95 -2.48
C GLU A 89 13.74 15.53 -3.29
N VAL A 90 13.65 14.45 -4.09
CA VAL A 90 14.81 13.94 -4.85
C VAL A 90 14.87 14.54 -6.24
N ARG A 91 13.73 14.65 -6.93
CA ARG A 91 13.69 15.21 -8.29
C ARG A 91 13.48 16.72 -8.31
N GLY A 92 12.75 17.29 -7.35
CA GLY A 92 12.49 18.73 -7.27
C GLY A 92 11.43 19.26 -8.25
N ILE A 93 10.63 18.38 -8.87
CA ILE A 93 9.75 18.75 -10.00
C ILE A 93 8.28 18.88 -9.57
N ASN A 94 7.89 18.24 -8.45
CA ASN A 94 6.50 18.25 -7.95
C ASN A 94 5.44 17.80 -8.98
N ALA A 95 5.78 16.84 -9.85
CA ALA A 95 4.92 16.40 -10.95
C ALA A 95 3.76 15.48 -10.53
N ILE A 96 3.88 14.78 -9.40
CA ILE A 96 2.86 13.85 -8.90
C ILE A 96 2.38 14.28 -7.51
N ALA A 97 1.07 14.14 -7.29
CA ALA A 97 0.40 14.50 -6.04
C ALA A 97 -0.84 13.62 -5.83
N PHE A 98 -1.35 13.59 -4.59
CA PHE A 98 -2.67 13.00 -4.35
C PHE A 98 -3.74 13.94 -4.91
N THR A 99 -4.60 13.38 -5.74
CA THR A 99 -5.83 14.01 -6.20
C THR A 99 -7.00 13.41 -5.44
N LEU A 100 -8.09 14.17 -5.25
CA LEU A 100 -9.26 13.72 -4.49
C LEU A 100 -8.96 13.47 -2.99
N ARG A 101 -9.87 12.80 -2.27
CA ARG A 101 -9.79 12.58 -0.82
C ARG A 101 -10.47 11.28 -0.38
N GLY A 102 -9.96 10.68 0.68
CA GLY A 102 -10.49 9.47 1.31
C GLY A 102 -10.29 8.24 0.42
N SER A 103 -11.26 7.32 0.40
CA SER A 103 -11.26 6.13 -0.46
C SER A 103 -11.34 6.44 -1.97
N ARG A 104 -11.58 7.71 -2.33
CA ARG A 104 -11.60 8.18 -3.72
C ARG A 104 -10.26 8.76 -4.18
N THR A 105 -9.22 8.70 -3.34
CA THR A 105 -7.86 9.15 -3.68
C THR A 105 -7.18 8.10 -4.54
#